data_AF-A0AAP8AQ11-F1
#
_entry.id   AF-A0AAP8AQ11-F1
#
_cell.length_a   1.000
_cell.length_b   1.000
_cell.length_c   1.000
_cell.angle_alpha   90.00
_cell.angle_beta   90.00
_cell.angle_gamma   90.00
#
_symmetry.space_group_name_H-M   'P 1'
#
loop_
_entity.id
_entity.type
_entity.pdbx_description
1 polymer ?
#
loop_
_entity_poly.entity_id
_entity_poly.type
_entity_poly.pdbx_seq_one_letter_code
_entity_poly.pdbx_strand_id
1 'polypeptide(L)'
;MRYPVTLTPAPEGGYMVSFVDIPEALTQGETVAEAMEAAKDALLTAFDFYFEDNELIPLPSPLNSHDHFIEVPLSVASKVLLLNAFLQSEITQQELARRIGKLIQERL
;
A
#
# COMPACT_ATOMS: atom_id res chain seq x y z
N MET A 1 7.80 3.28 -6.03
CA MET A 1 7.42 3.72 -4.67
C MET A 1 7.90 2.66 -3.71
N ARG A 2 8.68 3.00 -2.68
CA ARG A 2 9.32 2.01 -1.79
C ARG A 2 8.96 2.30 -0.35
N TYR A 3 8.25 1.38 0.31
CA TYR A 3 7.83 1.54 1.71
C TYR A 3 8.84 0.91 2.66
N PRO A 4 9.34 1.64 3.68
CA PRO A 4 10.24 1.10 4.68
C PRO A 4 9.58 -0.03 5.49
N VAL A 5 10.33 -1.10 5.74
CA VAL A 5 9.91 -2.25 6.55
C VAL A 5 10.69 -2.27 7.85
N THR A 6 9.99 -2.41 8.97
CA THR A 6 10.59 -2.71 10.26
C THR A 6 10.47 -4.21 10.54
N LEU A 7 11.60 -4.90 10.64
CA LEU A 7 11.69 -6.29 11.09
C LEU A 7 12.05 -6.33 12.58
N THR A 8 11.19 -6.96 13.39
CA THR A 8 11.40 -7.12 14.83
C THR A 8 11.46 -8.62 15.16
N PRO A 9 12.53 -9.12 15.79
CA PRO A 9 12.57 -10.51 16.25
C PRO A 9 11.38 -10.82 17.17
N ALA A 10 10.64 -11.89 16.89
CA ALA A 10 9.48 -12.28 17.67
C ALA A 10 9.88 -13.20 18.85
N PRO A 11 9.22 -13.11 20.02
CA PRO A 11 9.51 -13.95 21.19
C PRO A 11 9.44 -15.46 20.93
N GLU A 12 8.55 -15.88 20.04
CA GLU A 12 8.30 -17.26 19.61
C GLU A 12 9.31 -17.77 18.56
N GLY A 13 10.19 -16.90 18.07
CA GLY A 13 11.05 -17.17 16.92
C GLY A 13 10.54 -16.48 15.65
N GLY A 14 11.42 -16.29 14.67
CA GLY A 14 11.09 -15.55 13.45
C GLY A 14 11.10 -14.03 13.62
N TYR A 15 10.42 -13.35 12.69
CA TYR A 15 10.40 -11.90 12.58
C TYR A 15 8.98 -11.39 12.34
N MET A 16 8.54 -10.46 13.18
CA MET A 16 7.37 -9.64 12.95
C MET A 16 7.72 -8.50 11.99
N VAL A 17 6.81 -8.22 11.08
CA VAL A 17 6.90 -7.19 10.04
C VAL A 17 5.89 -6.10 10.36
N SER A 18 6.33 -4.85 10.21
CA SER A 18 5.45 -3.68 10.26
C SER A 18 5.94 -2.60 9.30
N PHE A 19 5.03 -1.69 8.92
CA PHE A 19 5.34 -0.52 8.10
C PHE A 19 5.01 0.74 8.90
N VAL A 20 5.96 1.68 8.97
CA VAL A 20 5.76 2.94 9.70
C VAL A 20 4.62 3.79 9.12
N ASP A 21 4.45 3.73 7.80
CA ASP A 21 3.46 4.52 7.07
C ASP A 21 2.09 3.83 6.98
N ILE A 22 2.04 2.50 7.14
CA ILE A 22 0.85 1.66 6.95
C ILE A 22 0.71 0.72 8.17
N PRO A 23 0.24 1.23 9.33
CA PRO A 23 0.29 0.50 10.60
C PRO A 23 -0.51 -0.81 10.65
N GLU A 24 -1.55 -0.92 9.84
CA GLU A 24 -2.41 -2.10 9.69
C GLU A 24 -1.78 -3.22 8.85
N ALA A 25 -0.72 -2.92 8.07
CA ALA A 25 0.04 -3.94 7.34
C ALA A 25 1.00 -4.67 8.29
N LEU A 26 0.47 -5.61 9.07
CA LEU A 26 1.22 -6.44 10.00
C LEU A 26 1.23 -7.90 9.54
N THR A 27 2.41 -8.52 9.62
CA THR A 27 2.58 -9.95 9.29
C THR A 27 3.85 -10.49 9.96
N GLN A 28 4.19 -11.75 9.69
CA GLN A 28 5.38 -12.40 10.24
C GLN A 28 5.93 -13.47 9.30
N GLY A 29 7.18 -13.87 9.53
CA GLY A 29 7.81 -15.03 8.88
C GLY A 29 8.92 -15.63 9.72
N GLU A 30 9.25 -16.90 9.49
CA GLU A 30 10.25 -17.64 10.28
C GLU A 30 11.69 -17.16 9.99
N THR A 31 11.93 -16.73 8.75
CA THR A 31 13.20 -16.14 8.31
C THR A 31 13.02 -14.70 7.81
N VAL A 32 14.11 -13.93 7.73
CA VAL A 32 14.08 -12.58 7.14
C VAL A 32 13.54 -12.61 5.71
N ALA A 33 13.91 -13.63 4.92
CA ALA A 33 13.45 -13.75 3.54
C ALA A 33 11.93 -13.98 3.46
N GLU A 34 11.40 -14.94 4.23
CA GLU A 34 9.97 -15.23 4.28
C GLU A 34 9.16 -14.05 4.85
N ALA A 35 9.69 -13.39 5.89
CA ALA A 35 9.07 -12.19 6.45
C ALA A 35 8.96 -11.07 5.40
N MET A 36 9.99 -10.87 4.58
CA MET A 36 9.96 -9.87 3.50
C MET A 36 9.04 -10.26 2.35
N GLU A 37 8.89 -11.55 2.03
CA GLU A 37 7.88 -12.01 1.07
C GLU A 37 6.47 -11.76 1.59
N ALA A 38 6.19 -12.16 2.84
CA ALA A 38 4.91 -11.92 3.51
C ALA A 38 4.60 -10.42 3.63
N ALA A 39 5.60 -9.58 3.89
CA ALA A 39 5.47 -8.13 3.98
C ALA A 39 4.87 -7.51 2.72
N LYS A 40 5.25 -8.03 1.54
CA LYS A 40 4.73 -7.55 0.26
C LYS A 40 3.22 -7.79 0.16
N ASP A 41 2.78 -9.00 0.48
CA ASP A 41 1.37 -9.36 0.39
C ASP A 41 0.54 -8.60 1.44
N ALA A 42 1.07 -8.43 2.65
CA ALA A 42 0.44 -7.61 3.69
C ALA A 42 0.27 -6.14 3.25
N LEU A 43 1.29 -5.53 2.65
CA LEU A 43 1.21 -4.16 2.16
C LEU A 43 0.18 -3.99 1.04
N LEU A 44 0.15 -4.92 0.08
CA LEU A 44 -0.83 -4.87 -1.01
C LEU A 44 -2.26 -5.10 -0.50
N THR A 45 -2.44 -6.01 0.45
CA THR A 45 -3.74 -6.25 1.11
C THR A 45 -4.20 -5.02 1.87
N ALA A 46 -3.30 -4.32 2.57
CA ALA A 46 -3.64 -3.06 3.23
C ALA A 46 -4.10 -2.00 2.22
N PHE A 47 -3.41 -1.86 1.07
CA PHE A 47 -3.86 -0.94 0.02
C PHE A 47 -5.25 -1.27 -0.53
N ASP A 48 -5.61 -2.55 -0.66
CA ASP A 48 -6.94 -2.94 -1.09
C ASP A 48 -8.02 -2.39 -0.15
N PHE A 49 -7.79 -2.38 1.17
CA PHE A 49 -8.71 -1.74 2.11
C PHE A 49 -8.82 -0.22 1.89
N TYR A 50 -7.72 0.51 1.70
CA TYR A 50 -7.80 1.94 1.35
C TYR A 50 -8.56 2.20 0.04
N PHE A 51 -8.40 1.34 -0.97
CA PHE A 51 -9.14 1.45 -2.23
C PHE A 51 -10.64 1.22 -2.03
N GLU A 52 -11.02 0.24 -1.19
CA GLU A 52 -12.41 -0.09 -0.90
C GLU A 52 -13.08 1.01 -0.05
N ASP A 53 -12.37 1.51 0.95
CA ASP A 53 -12.87 2.51 1.89
C ASP A 53 -12.78 3.96 1.36
N ASN A 54 -12.20 4.15 0.17
CA ASN A 54 -11.94 5.46 -0.44
C ASN A 54 -11.14 6.39 0.49
N GLU A 55 -10.11 5.85 1.12
CA GLU A 55 -9.23 6.58 2.03
C GLU A 55 -7.89 6.95 1.38
N LEU A 56 -7.27 8.03 1.86
CA LEU A 56 -5.95 8.44 1.39
C LEU A 56 -4.91 7.42 1.84
N ILE A 57 -4.15 6.89 0.88
CA ILE A 57 -3.01 6.01 1.18
C ILE A 57 -1.81 6.86 1.59
N PRO A 58 -1.26 6.69 2.81
CA PRO A 58 -0.03 7.37 3.22
C PRO A 58 1.13 7.09 2.26
N LEU A 59 1.88 8.12 1.85
CA LEU A 59 3.06 7.95 1.00
C LEU A 59 4.25 7.43 1.81
N PRO A 60 5.20 6.71 1.19
CA PRO A 60 6.31 6.12 1.93
C PRO A 60 7.23 7.18 2.53
N SER A 61 7.66 6.93 3.75
CA SER A 61 8.72 7.69 4.40
C SER A 61 10.07 7.52 3.69
N PRO A 62 10.99 8.50 3.80
CA PRO A 62 12.33 8.41 3.21
C PRO A 62 13.11 7.19 3.74
N LEU A 63 13.86 6.53 2.84
CA LEU A 63 14.73 5.40 3.19
C LEU A 63 16.14 5.86 3.55
N ASN A 64 16.75 5.17 4.52
CA ASN A 64 18.18 5.20 4.79
C ASN A 64 18.91 4.11 3.98
N SER A 65 20.24 4.17 3.90
CA SER A 65 21.06 3.26 3.10
C SER A 65 20.99 1.78 3.51
N HIS A 66 20.49 1.47 4.71
CA HIS A 66 20.42 0.12 5.26
C HIS A 66 18.99 -0.35 5.56
N ASP A 67 17.97 0.42 5.15
CA ASP A 67 16.59 0.07 5.44
C ASP A 67 16.11 -1.05 4.51
N HIS A 68 15.36 -1.99 5.09
CA HIS A 68 14.55 -2.92 4.31
C HIS A 68 13.37 -2.17 3.71
N PHE A 69 12.95 -2.55 2.50
CA PHE A 69 11.80 -1.94 1.86
C PHE A 69 11.05 -2.91 0.96
N ILE A 70 9.76 -2.63 0.76
CA ILE A 70 8.96 -3.22 -0.30
C ILE A 70 8.82 -2.23 -1.45
N GLU A 71 9.27 -2.63 -2.63
CA GLU A 71 9.02 -1.87 -3.86
C GLU A 71 7.66 -2.23 -4.43
N VAL A 72 6.78 -1.22 -4.48
CA VAL A 72 5.42 -1.35 -5.02
C VAL A 72 5.49 -1.38 -6.56
N PRO A 73 4.87 -2.36 -7.22
CA PRO A 73 4.81 -2.42 -8.68
C PRO A 73 4.23 -1.14 -9.29
N LEU A 74 4.73 -0.74 -10.47
CA LEU A 74 4.31 0.51 -11.14
C LEU A 74 2.79 0.59 -11.37
N SER A 75 2.14 -0.53 -11.68
CA SER A 75 0.70 -0.61 -11.86
C SER A 75 -0.07 -0.26 -10.59
N VAL A 76 0.40 -0.72 -9.44
CA VAL A 76 -0.19 -0.42 -8.12
C VAL A 76 0.15 1.01 -7.72
N ALA A 77 1.41 1.44 -7.85
CA ALA A 77 1.83 2.80 -7.53
C ALA A 77 1.05 3.86 -8.33
N SER A 78 0.74 3.58 -9.59
CA SER A 78 -0.11 4.46 -10.42
C SER A 78 -1.52 4.59 -9.87
N LYS A 79 -2.11 3.50 -9.37
CA LYS A 79 -3.43 3.51 -8.73
C LYS A 79 -3.43 4.26 -7.40
N VAL A 80 -2.39 4.07 -6.58
CA VAL A 80 -2.22 4.79 -5.31
C VAL A 80 -2.20 6.30 -5.54
N LEU A 81 -1.35 6.76 -6.47
CA LEU A 81 -1.27 8.19 -6.81
C LEU A 81 -2.57 8.73 -7.41
N LEU A 82 -3.24 7.93 -8.24
CA LEU A 82 -4.54 8.29 -8.83
C LEU A 82 -5.63 8.41 -7.77
N LEU A 83 -5.74 7.46 -6.85
CA LEU A 83 -6.72 7.50 -5.75
C LEU A 83 -6.51 8.77 -4.92
N ASN A 84 -5.28 9.01 -4.45
CA ASN A 84 -4.98 10.15 -3.60
C ASN A 84 -5.33 11.48 -4.30
N ALA A 85 -4.95 11.63 -5.58
CA ALA A 85 -5.30 12.82 -6.35
C ALA A 85 -6.81 12.95 -6.59
N PHE A 86 -7.51 11.83 -6.81
CA PHE A 86 -8.96 11.82 -6.99
C PHE A 86 -9.68 12.28 -5.72
N LEU A 87 -9.34 11.70 -4.56
CA LEU A 87 -9.95 12.07 -3.27
C LEU A 87 -9.69 13.55 -2.93
N GLN A 88 -8.46 14.04 -3.15
CA GLN A 88 -8.11 15.44 -2.93
C GLN A 88 -8.80 16.42 -3.89
N SER A 89 -9.26 15.94 -5.06
CA SER A 89 -9.96 16.79 -6.03
C SER A 89 -11.43 17.02 -5.68
N GLU A 90 -11.98 16.27 -4.72
CA GLU A 90 -13.38 16.36 -4.25
C GLU A 90 -14.43 16.22 -5.38
N ILE A 91 -14.07 15.57 -6.49
CA ILE A 91 -15.00 15.28 -7.60
C ILE A 91 -15.60 13.88 -7.48
N THR A 92 -16.78 13.68 -8.04
CA THR A 92 -17.39 12.35 -8.11
C THR A 92 -16.77 11.49 -9.21
N GLN A 93 -16.93 10.16 -9.13
CA GLN A 93 -16.52 9.26 -10.21
C GLN A 93 -17.22 9.60 -11.54
N GLN A 94 -18.46 10.11 -11.47
CA GLN A 94 -19.21 10.57 -12.64
C GLN A 94 -18.58 11.80 -13.28
N GLU A 95 -18.15 12.78 -12.48
CA GLU A 95 -17.45 13.96 -12.99
C GLU A 95 -16.09 13.58 -13.58
N LEU A 96 -15.34 12.68 -12.93
CA LEU A 96 -14.10 12.15 -13.49
C LEU A 96 -14.34 11.48 -14.84
N ALA A 97 -15.32 10.57 -14.93
CA ALA A 97 -15.68 9.86 -16.16
C ALA A 97 -16.05 10.84 -17.30
N ARG A 98 -16.83 11.87 -16.97
CA ARG A 98 -17.18 12.95 -17.91
C ARG A 98 -15.94 13.68 -18.43
N ARG A 99 -15.00 14.04 -17.55
CA ARG A 99 -13.75 14.74 -17.93
C ARG A 99 -12.85 13.91 -18.85
N ILE A 100 -12.78 12.60 -18.63
CA ILE A 100 -11.93 11.70 -19.44
C ILE A 100 -12.66 11.11 -20.67
N GLY A 101 -13.92 11.46 -20.90
CA GLY A 101 -14.71 10.97 -22.04
C GLY A 101 -14.99 9.47 -21.99
N LYS A 102 -15.24 8.92 -20.79
CA LYS A 102 -15.57 7.49 -20.58
C LYS A 102 -16.92 7.32 -19.90
N LEU A 103 -17.55 6.17 -20.12
CA LEU A 103 -18.75 5.76 -19.39
C LEU A 103 -18.34 5.08 -18.08
N ILE A 104 -19.11 5.29 -17.01
CA ILE A 104 -18.98 4.51 -15.78
C ILE A 104 -19.50 3.10 -16.08
N GLN A 105 -18.73 2.07 -15.70
CA GLN A 105 -19.25 0.69 -15.65
C GLN A 105 -19.85 0.48 -14.26
N GLU A 106 -21.14 0.14 -14.21
CA GLU A 106 -21.78 -0.28 -12.97
C GLU A 106 -21.17 -1.62 -12.54
N ARG A 107 -20.73 -1.72 -11.29
CA ARG A 107 -20.27 -2.99 -10.70
C ARG A 107 -21.55 -3.79 -10.39
N LEU A 108 -21.81 -4.85 -11.18
CA LEU A 108 -22.91 -5.79 -10.97
C LEU A 108 -22.79 -6.52 -9.63
#